data_AF-A0A842TPK8-F1
#
_entry.id   AF-A0A842TPK8-F1
#
_cell.length_a   1.000
_cell.length_b   1.000
_cell.length_c   1.000
_cell.angle_alpha   90.00
_cell.angle_beta   90.00
_cell.angle_gamma   90.00
#
_symmetry.space_group_name_H-M   'P 1'
#
loop_
_entity.id
_entity.type
_entity.pdbx_description
1 polymer ?
#
loop_
_entity_poly.entity_id
_entity_poly.type
_entity_poly.pdbx_seq_one_letter_code
_entity_poly.pdbx_strand_id
1 'polypeptide(L)' 'IIYNSILPEIEFAPTNRSKIEARLEGKDIILTVYALDFIILRAIVNSYLKWFTLSSKILKKIE' A
#
# COMPACT_ATOMS: atom_id res chain seq x y z
N ILE A 1 10.37 6.96 5.06
CA ILE A 1 10.09 5.93 6.10
C ILE A 1 8.89 5.09 5.70
N ILE A 2 7.67 5.68 5.63
CA ILE A 2 6.43 4.95 5.34
C ILE A 2 6.49 4.14 4.02
N TYR A 3 7.00 4.73 2.93
CA TYR A 3 7.15 4.05 1.63
C TYR A 3 7.99 2.77 1.71
N ASN A 4 9.18 2.83 2.34
CA ASN A 4 10.08 1.69 2.48
C ASN A 4 9.49 0.58 3.37
N SER A 5 8.62 0.92 4.31
CA SER A 5 7.97 -0.06 5.19
C SER A 5 6.86 -0.85 4.48
N ILE A 6 6.30 -0.33 3.39
CA ILE A 6 5.18 -0.96 2.65
C ILE A 6 5.67 -1.70 1.40
N LEU A 7 6.86 -1.34 0.88
CA LEU A 7 7.49 -1.99 -0.27
C LEU A 7 7.54 -3.53 -0.21
N PRO A 8 7.97 -4.18 0.90
CA PRO A 8 8.00 -5.64 0.96
C PRO A 8 6.61 -6.26 0.81
N GLU A 9 5.57 -5.61 1.34
CA GLU A 9 4.20 -6.11 1.25
C GLU A 9 3.62 -6.03 -0.18
N ILE A 10 4.15 -5.11 -1.00
CA ILE A 10 3.83 -4.97 -2.42
C ILE A 10 4.54 -6.06 -3.23
N GLU A 11 5.80 -6.36 -2.90
CA GLU A 11 6.59 -7.39 -3.57
C GLU A 11 6.11 -8.81 -3.27
N PHE A 12 5.60 -9.06 -2.06
CA PHE A 12 5.08 -10.36 -1.63
C PHE A 12 3.60 -10.60 -1.98
N ALA A 13 2.91 -9.60 -2.56
CA ALA A 13 1.51 -9.75 -2.93
C ALA A 13 1.35 -10.82 -4.04
N PRO A 14 0.37 -11.75 -3.91
CA PRO A 14 0.17 -12.81 -4.89
C PRO A 14 -0.23 -12.23 -6.26
N THR A 15 0.64 -12.42 -7.24
CA THR A 15 0.56 -11.85 -8.60
C THR A 15 -0.52 -12.47 -9.49
N ASN A 16 -1.14 -13.57 -9.08
CA ASN A 16 -2.10 -14.29 -9.94
C ASN A 16 -3.44 -13.58 -10.16
N ARG A 17 -3.84 -12.64 -9.28
CA ARG A 17 -5.17 -11.98 -9.35
C ARG A 17 -5.15 -10.46 -9.14
N SER A 18 -4.00 -9.90 -8.81
CA SER A 18 -3.82 -8.48 -8.59
C SER A 18 -2.36 -8.08 -8.71
N LYS A 19 -2.12 -6.86 -9.20
CA LYS A 19 -0.79 -6.23 -9.26
C LYS A 19 -0.87 -4.88 -8.58
N ILE A 20 0.14 -4.56 -7.78
CA ILE A 20 0.21 -3.30 -7.05
C ILE A 20 1.54 -2.66 -7.40
N GLU A 21 1.52 -1.39 -7.77
CA GLU A 21 2.70 -0.60 -8.04
C GLU A 21 2.67 0.60 -7.10
N ALA A 22 3.75 0.83 -6.36
CA ALA A 22 3.92 2.05 -5.59
C ALA A 22 5.08 2.86 -6.14
N ARG A 23 4.92 4.18 -6.16
CA ARG A 23 5.96 5.14 -6.54
C ARG A 23 5.96 6.29 -5.55
N LEU A 24 7.15 6.77 -5.21
CA LEU A 24 7.32 7.95 -4.37
C LEU A 24 7.62 9.15 -5.27
N GLU A 25 6.74 10.14 -5.26
CA GLU A 25 6.90 11.41 -5.98
C GLU A 25 7.11 12.52 -4.95
N GLY A 26 8.38 12.78 -4.61
CA GLY A 26 8.73 13.77 -3.59
C GLY A 26 8.20 13.41 -2.20
N LYS A 27 7.09 14.02 -1.80
CA LYS A 27 6.39 13.75 -0.53
C LYS A 27 5.13 12.90 -0.69
N ASP A 28 4.72 12.64 -1.93
CA ASP A 28 3.50 11.91 -2.24
C ASP A 28 3.81 10.45 -2.54
N ILE A 29 2.97 9.54 -2.04
CA ILE A 29 3.04 8.12 -2.33
C ILE A 29 1.90 7.78 -3.28
N ILE A 30 2.24 7.50 -4.53
CA ILE A 30 1.29 7.10 -5.58
C ILE A 30 1.17 5.57 -5.54
N LEU A 31 -0.03 5.05 -5.26
CA LEU A 31 -0.33 3.62 -5.36
C LEU A 31 -1.24 3.35 -6.56
N THR A 32 -0.80 2.49 -7.46
CA THR A 32 -1.59 2.00 -8.59
C THR A 32 -1.97 0.55 -8.34
N VAL A 33 -3.27 0.27 -8.31
CA VAL A 33 -3.80 -1.07 -8.04
C VAL A 33 -4.50 -1.61 -9.28
N TYR A 34 -4.04 -2.75 -9.76
CA TYR A 34 -4.66 -3.52 -10.82
C TYR A 34 -5.29 -4.77 -10.19
N ALA A 35 -6.57 -5.00 -10.43
CA ALA A 35 -7.30 -6.16 -9.91
C ALA A 35 -8.26 -6.68 -10.98
N LEU A 36 -8.49 -7.99 -10.97
CA LEU A 36 -9.43 -8.63 -11.92
C LEU A 36 -10.90 -8.29 -11.61
N ASP A 37 -11.23 -8.10 -10.34
CA ASP A 37 -12.60 -7.87 -9.88
C ASP A 37 -12.68 -6.76 -8.83
N PHE A 38 -13.84 -6.10 -8.73
CA PHE A 38 -14.11 -5.07 -7.72
C PHE A 38 -13.98 -5.57 -6.27
N ILE A 39 -14.25 -6.85 -6.02
CA ILE A 39 -14.12 -7.46 -4.69
C ILE A 39 -12.66 -7.45 -4.25
N ILE A 40 -11.76 -7.84 -5.16
CA ILE A 40 -10.31 -7.88 -4.92
C ILE A 40 -9.77 -6.47 -4.79
N LEU A 41 -10.20 -5.54 -5.66
CA LEU A 41 -9.83 -4.14 -5.58
C LEU A 41 -10.17 -3.54 -4.21
N ARG A 42 -11.41 -3.73 -3.73
CA ARG A 42 -11.85 -3.23 -2.43
C ARG A 42 -11.02 -3.82 -1.28
N ALA A 43 -10.72 -5.12 -1.34
CA ALA A 43 -9.91 -5.78 -0.32
C ALA A 43 -8.48 -5.19 -0.26
N ILE A 44 -7.84 -5.00 -1.42
CA ILE A 44 -6.50 -4.41 -1.52
C ILE A 44 -6.51 -2.98 -0.99
N VAL A 45 -7.38 -2.13 -1.51
CA VAL A 45 -7.43 -0.71 -1.12
C VAL A 45 -7.64 -0.57 0.40
N ASN A 46 -8.54 -1.35 0.99
CA ASN A 46 -8.80 -1.30 2.43
C ASN A 46 -7.59 -1.76 3.26
N SER A 47 -6.89 -2.82 2.84
CA SER A 47 -5.69 -3.29 3.55
C SER A 47 -4.58 -2.25 3.52
N TYR A 48 -4.30 -1.68 2.34
CA TYR A 48 -3.24 -0.69 2.18
C TYR A 48 -3.56 0.60 2.94
N LEU A 49 -4.78 1.13 2.85
CA LEU A 49 -5.18 2.32 3.63
C LEU A 49 -5.02 2.10 5.14
N LYS A 50 -5.36 0.91 5.63
CA LYS A 50 -5.16 0.54 7.04
C LYS A 50 -3.69 0.58 7.43
N TRP A 51 -2.80 0.04 6.60
CA TRP A 51 -1.36 0.08 6.83
C TRP A 51 -0.80 1.50 6.79
N PHE A 52 -1.14 2.31 5.78
CA PHE A 52 -0.74 3.72 5.73
C PHE A 52 -1.18 4.48 6.98
N THR A 53 -2.42 4.26 7.43
CA THR A 53 -2.95 4.90 8.63
C THR A 53 -2.19 4.46 9.88
N LEU A 54 -1.89 3.16 10.02
CA LEU A 54 -1.13 2.61 11.15
C LEU A 54 0.29 3.16 11.16
N SER A 55 1.00 3.10 10.04
CA SER A 55 2.36 3.61 9.89
C SER A 55 2.44 5.11 10.18
N SER A 56 1.47 5.90 9.71
CA SER A 56 1.40 7.33 10.02
C SER A 56 1.15 7.59 11.51
N LYS A 57 0.26 6.82 12.15
CA LYS A 57 0.01 6.92 13.60
C LYS A 57 1.23 6.57 14.44
N ILE A 58 1.96 5.52 14.05
CA ILE A 58 3.18 5.09 14.75
C ILE A 58 4.25 6.16 14.62
N LEU A 59 4.47 6.68 13.40
CA LEU A 59 5.47 7.72 13.16
C LEU A 59 5.19 8.97 14.01
N LYS A 60 3.93 9.44 14.02
CA LYS A 60 3.50 10.58 14.86
C LYS A 60 3.63 10.37 16.37
N LYS A 61 3.76 9.13 16.83
CA LYS A 61 3.86 8.79 18.26
C LYS A 61 5.31 8.62 18.71
N ILE A 62 6.23 8.50 17.76
CA ILE A 62 7.67 8.36 17.98
C ILE A 62 8.39 9.69 17.75
N GLU A 63 7.86 10.55 16.88
CA GLU A 63 8.17 12.00 16.84
C GLU A 63 7.59 12.75 18.05
#